data_AF-A0A2R6ERD2-F1
#
_entry.id   AF-A0A2R6ERD2-F1
#
_cell.length_a   1.000
_cell.length_b   1.000
_cell.length_c   1.000
_cell.angle_alpha   90.00
_cell.angle_beta   90.00
_cell.angle_gamma   90.00
#
_symmetry.space_group_name_H-M   'P 1'
#
loop_
_entity.id
_entity.type
_entity.pdbx_description
1 polymer ?
#
loop_
_entity_poly.entity_id
_entity_poly.type
_entity_poly.pdbx_seq_one_letter_code
_entity_poly.pdbx_strand_id
1 'polypeptide(L)' 'MLAFPLQMGIPGGPELLIVLLISLVLVAVPTYLVYRDAKRRQNDNAALWGVATLLGGLVGNLLGALLVVVIYLIAGRD' A
#
# COMPACT_ATOMS: atom_id res chain seq x y z
N MET A 1 -31.11 -22.18 -6.70
CA MET A 1 -30.23 -21.04 -6.34
C MET A 1 -29.21 -20.89 -7.47
N LEU A 2 -29.27 -19.80 -8.23
CA LEU A 2 -28.30 -19.54 -9.30
C LEU A 2 -26.99 -19.05 -8.65
N ALA A 3 -25.91 -19.81 -8.82
CA ALA A 3 -24.56 -19.35 -8.48
C ALA A 3 -24.06 -18.48 -9.63
N PHE A 4 -23.78 -17.20 -9.35
CA PHE A 4 -23.14 -16.30 -10.29
C PHE A 4 -21.63 -16.55 -10.25
N PRO A 5 -20.99 -17.05 -11.33
CA PRO A 5 -19.54 -17.18 -11.33
C PRO A 5 -18.95 -15.78 -11.48
N LEU A 6 -18.30 -15.27 -10.42
CA LEU A 6 -17.78 -13.90 -10.43
C LEU A 6 -16.57 -13.72 -11.35
N GLN A 7 -15.89 -14.79 -11.77
CA GLN A 7 -14.83 -14.81 -12.80
C GLN A 7 -14.35 -16.26 -12.99
N MET A 8 -14.71 -16.91 -14.10
CA MET A 8 -14.09 -18.18 -14.52
C MET A 8 -13.06 -17.87 -15.61
N GLY A 9 -11.78 -17.73 -15.24
CA GLY A 9 -10.66 -17.54 -16.17
C GLY A 9 -9.43 -16.89 -15.53
N ILE A 10 -8.23 -17.17 -16.06
CA ILE A 10 -7.01 -16.42 -15.70
C ILE A 10 -7.16 -15.01 -16.30
N PRO A 11 -7.02 -13.93 -15.51
CA PRO A 11 -7.06 -12.57 -16.03
C PRO A 11 -5.98 -12.39 -17.10
N GLY A 12 -6.36 -11.93 -18.29
CA GLY A 12 -5.44 -11.75 -19.41
C GLY A 12 -5.66 -10.47 -20.22
N GLY A 13 -6.77 -9.77 -20.00
CA GLY A 13 -7.14 -8.56 -20.74
C GLY A 13 -7.17 -7.32 -19.84
N PRO A 14 -8.17 -6.43 -20.01
CA PRO A 14 -8.34 -5.23 -19.19
C PRO A 14 -8.41 -5.48 -17.68
N GLU A 15 -8.74 -6.70 -17.27
CA GLU A 15 -8.76 -7.13 -15.87
C GLU A 15 -7.39 -6.98 -15.20
N LEU A 16 -6.29 -7.17 -15.94
CA LEU A 16 -4.93 -6.97 -15.40
C LEU A 16 -4.67 -5.50 -15.05
N LEU A 17 -5.22 -4.57 -15.83
CA LEU A 17 -5.15 -3.14 -15.52
C LEU A 17 -5.94 -2.83 -14.24
N ILE A 18 -7.13 -3.43 -14.07
CA ILE A 18 -7.94 -3.26 -12.85
C ILE A 18 -7.17 -3.80 -11.64
N VAL A 19 -6.60 -5.00 -11.74
CA VAL A 19 -5.78 -5.61 -10.66
C VAL A 19 -4.57 -4.73 -10.33
N LEU A 20 -3.88 -4.19 -11.33
CA LEU A 20 -2.76 -3.28 -11.14
C LEU A 20 -3.20 -2.00 -10.42
N LEU A 21 -4.30 -1.36 -10.86
CA LEU A 21 -4.81 -0.13 -10.24
C LEU A 21 -5.22 -0.36 -8.80
N ILE A 22 -5.91 -1.47 -8.51
CA ILE A 22 -6.27 -1.85 -7.13
C ILE A 22 -5.00 -2.04 -6.29
N SER A 23 -4.01 -2.77 -6.81
CA SER A 23 -2.74 -3.00 -6.12
C SER A 23 -2.00 -1.69 -5.83
N LEU A 24 -1.96 -0.77 -6.79
CA LEU A 24 -1.37 0.56 -6.62
C LEU A 24 -2.11 1.38 -5.56
N VAL A 25 -3.45 1.36 -5.54
CA VAL A 25 -4.23 2.05 -4.50
C VAL A 25 -3.93 1.47 -3.12
N LEU A 26 -3.86 0.14 -2.99
CA LEU A 26 -3.55 -0.53 -1.74
C LEU A 26 -2.17 -0.18 -1.18
N VAL A 27 -1.21 0.17 -2.03
CA VAL A 27 0.12 0.66 -1.63
C VAL A 27 0.14 2.18 -1.41
N ALA A 28 -0.54 2.94 -2.26
CA ALA A 28 -0.54 4.40 -2.21
C ALA A 28 -1.23 4.95 -0.94
N VAL A 29 -2.33 4.31 -0.52
CA VAL A 29 -3.06 4.72 0.69
C VAL A 29 -2.18 4.68 1.95
N PRO A 30 -1.56 3.55 2.35
CA PRO A 30 -0.70 3.50 3.53
C PRO A 30 0.51 4.42 3.41
N THR A 31 1.10 4.52 2.20
CA THR A 31 2.20 5.46 1.91
C THR A 31 1.81 6.91 2.24
N TYR A 32 0.65 7.35 1.75
CA TYR A 32 0.14 8.70 1.99
C TYR A 32 -0.17 8.93 3.48
N LEU A 33 -0.77 7.95 4.15
CA LEU A 33 -1.11 8.05 5.57
C LEU A 33 0.15 8.21 6.43
N VAL A 34 1.16 7.38 6.21
CA VAL A 34 2.45 7.45 6.93
C VAL A 34 3.14 8.78 6.67
N TYR A 35 3.28 9.20 5.41
CA TYR A 35 3.90 10.47 5.07
C TYR A 35 3.18 11.65 5.72
N ARG A 36 1.83 11.67 5.66
CA ARG A 36 1.03 12.76 6.22
C ARG A 36 1.09 12.80 7.74
N ASP A 37 1.06 11.65 8.41
CA ASP A 37 1.19 11.58 9.88
C ASP A 37 2.58 12.05 10.32
N ALA A 38 3.64 11.56 9.68
CA ALA A 38 5.02 11.96 9.99
C ALA A 38 5.23 13.47 9.75
N LYS A 39 4.70 14.00 8.65
CA LYS A 39 4.78 15.44 8.34
C LYS A 39 4.03 16.31 9.34
N ARG A 40 2.88 15.85 9.84
CA ARG A 40 2.11 16.55 10.89
C ARG A 40 2.85 16.60 12.22
N ARG A 41 3.70 15.62 12.50
CA ARG A 41 4.56 15.54 13.69
C ARG A 41 5.87 16.30 13.53
N GLN A 42 6.07 16.98 12.40
CA GLN A 42 7.34 17.64 12.06
C GLN A 42 8.53 16.66 12.12
N ASN A 43 8.31 15.38 11.80
CA ASN A 43 9.37 14.39 11.74
C ASN A 43 10.30 14.70 10.55
N ASP A 44 11.59 14.90 10.82
CA ASP A 44 12.62 15.19 9.82
C ASP A 44 12.72 14.12 8.73
N ASN A 45 12.36 12.89 9.06
CA ASN A 45 12.40 11.72 8.18
C ASN A 45 11.04 11.43 7.51
N ALA A 46 10.08 12.37 7.51
CA ALA A 46 8.73 12.12 6.96
C ALA A 46 8.74 11.59 5.51
N ALA A 47 9.61 12.15 4.66
CA ALA A 47 9.76 11.68 3.28
C ALA A 47 10.32 10.25 3.20
N LEU A 48 11.30 9.92 4.05
CA LEU A 48 11.89 8.58 4.12
C LEU A 48 10.86 7.54 4.55
N TRP A 49 10.02 7.84 5.54
CA TRP A 49 8.95 6.94 5.96
C TRP A 49 7.92 6.69 4.86
N GLY A 50 7.55 7.73 4.11
CA GLY A 50 6.70 7.59 2.92
C GLY A 50 7.34 6.70 1.85
N VAL A 51 8.59 6.98 1.47
CA VAL A 51 9.31 6.20 0.45
C VAL A 51 9.53 4.76 0.89
N ALA A 52 9.89 4.52 2.14
CA ALA A 52 10.04 3.18 2.69
C ALA A 52 8.72 2.41 2.61
N THR A 53 7.59 3.04 2.93
CA THR A 53 6.26 2.42 2.86
C THR A 53 5.88 2.08 1.42
N LEU A 54 6.20 2.97 0.48
CA LEU A 54 5.99 2.75 -0.95
C LEU A 54 6.84 1.59 -1.46
N LEU A 55 8.13 1.56 -1.16
CA LEU A 55 9.04 0.50 -1.61
C LEU A 55 8.69 -0.85 -0.98
N GLY A 56 8.38 -0.87 0.32
CA GLY A 56 7.82 -2.05 0.99
C GLY A 56 6.56 -2.54 0.28
N GLY A 57 5.69 -1.61 -0.10
CA GLY A 57 4.48 -1.90 -0.87
C GLY A 57 4.71 -2.43 -2.28
N LEU A 58 5.69 -1.91 -3.02
CA LEU A 58 5.97 -2.36 -4.39
C LEU A 58 6.64 -3.74 -4.41
N VAL A 59 7.49 -4.04 -3.43
CA VAL A 59 8.22 -5.32 -3.35
C VAL A 59 7.38 -6.41 -2.66
N GLY A 60 6.74 -6.07 -1.54
CA GLY A 60 5.98 -7.01 -0.70
C GLY A 60 4.46 -6.88 -0.84
N ASN A 61 3.97 -6.13 -1.82
CA ASN A 61 2.56 -5.76 -1.96
C ASN A 61 2.04 -5.12 -0.66
N LEU A 62 0.73 -5.19 -0.39
CA LEU A 62 0.12 -4.67 0.82
C LEU A 62 0.84 -5.12 2.11
N LEU A 63 1.33 -6.36 2.18
CA LEU A 63 2.03 -6.87 3.36
C LEU A 63 3.34 -6.13 3.62
N GLY A 64 4.14 -5.88 2.58
CA GLY A 64 5.37 -5.12 2.73
C GLY A 64 5.13 -3.66 3.12
N ALA A 65 4.07 -3.03 2.57
CA ALA A 65 3.66 -1.70 3.02
C ALA A 65 3.26 -1.72 4.51
N LEU A 66 2.42 -2.66 4.92
CA LEU A 66 1.96 -2.80 6.30
C LEU A 66 3.10 -3.08 7.28
N LEU A 67 4.11 -3.87 6.90
CA LEU A 67 5.31 -4.07 7.71
C LEU A 67 6.02 -2.74 7.99
N VAL A 68 6.19 -1.90 6.98
CA VAL A 68 6.79 -0.58 7.18
C VAL A 68 5.88 0.33 8.00
N VAL A 69 4.55 0.26 7.82
CA VAL A 69 3.61 0.98 8.70
C VAL A 69 3.82 0.57 10.15
N VAL A 70 3.90 -0.73 10.46
CA VAL A 70 4.14 -1.22 11.82
C VAL A 70 5.46 -0.70 12.37
N ILE A 71 6.53 -0.73 11.58
CA ILE A 71 7.83 -0.19 11.98
C ILE A 71 7.74 1.32 12.25
N TYR A 72 7.07 2.09 11.39
CA TYR A 72 6.84 3.51 11.60
C TYR A 72 6.08 3.78 12.90
N LEU A 73 5.02 3.02 13.17
CA LEU A 73 4.21 3.19 14.40
C LEU A 73 5.03 2.95 15.67
N ILE A 74 6.04 2.08 15.62
CA ILE A 74 6.87 1.72 16.77
C ILE A 74 8.07 2.66 16.93
N ALA A 75 8.74 3.02 15.82
CA ALA A 75 10.06 3.66 15.85
C ALA A 75 10.11 5.05 15.19
N GLY A 76 9.07 5.46 14.48
CA GLY A 76 9.04 6.73 13.75
C GLY A 76 7.93 7.68 14.19
N ARG A 77 7.00 7.23 15.04
CA ARG A 77 5.80 7.97 15.44
C ARG A 77 6.00 8.66 16.79
N ASP A 78 7.03 9.47 16.89
CA ASP A 78 7.26 10.37 18.02
C ASP A 78 6.51 11.71 17.85
#